data_AF-A0A3M2C1R4-F1
#
_entry.id   AF-A0A3M2C1R4-F1
#
_cell.length_a   1.000
_cell.length_b   1.000
_cell.length_c   1.000
_cell.angle_alpha   90.00
_cell.angle_beta   90.00
_cell.angle_gamma   90.00
#
_symmetry.space_group_name_H-M   'P 1'
#
loop_
_entity.id
_entity.type
_entity.pdbx_description
1 polymer ?
#
loop_
_entity_poly.entity_id
_entity_poly.type
_entity_poly.pdbx_seq_one_letter_code
_entity_poly.pdbx_strand_id
1 'polypeptide(L)' 'MTPNETDDPELRQLLEEGAEGWWRDAEMFGVIGRVPALLKSIVPVFASFFGGGRIEPHVFELMRIKTGQMNDCAY' A
#
# COMPACT_ATOMS: atom_id res chain seq x y z
N MET A 1 -3.51 10.89 -5.62
CA MET A 1 -4.80 11.18 -4.97
C MET A 1 -4.55 11.16 -3.48
N THR A 2 -5.12 12.10 -2.75
CA THR A 2 -4.96 12.26 -1.31
C THR A 2 -6.30 12.01 -0.60
N PRO A 3 -6.30 11.71 0.70
CA PRO A 3 -7.55 11.50 1.46
C PRO A 3 -8.53 12.68 1.37
N ASN A 4 -8.03 13.91 1.22
CA ASN A 4 -8.85 15.13 1.12
C ASN A 4 -9.51 15.33 -0.25
N GLU A 5 -9.16 14.53 -1.25
CA GLU A 5 -9.70 14.60 -2.62
C GLU A 5 -10.88 13.64 -2.85
N THR A 6 -11.43 13.02 -1.80
CA THR A 6 -12.57 12.11 -1.90
C THR A 6 -13.61 12.29 -0.81
N ASP A 7 -14.87 12.11 -1.21
CA ASP A 7 -16.03 12.03 -0.32
C ASP A 7 -16.37 10.58 0.08
N ASP A 8 -15.74 9.57 -0.55
CA ASP A 8 -15.93 8.16 -0.21
C ASP A 8 -15.17 7.84 1.09
N PRO A 9 -15.87 7.54 2.20
CA PRO A 9 -15.24 7.34 3.49
C PRO A 9 -14.33 6.10 3.53
N GLU A 10 -14.68 5.05 2.78
CA GLU A 10 -13.87 3.83 2.70
C GLU A 10 -12.58 4.11 1.92
N LEU A 11 -12.69 4.82 0.79
CA LEU A 11 -11.51 5.22 0.02
C LEU A 11 -10.59 6.14 0.83
N ARG A 12 -11.15 7.09 1.57
CA ARG A 12 -10.40 7.98 2.45
C ARG A 12 -9.61 7.19 3.49
N GLN A 13 -10.27 6.26 4.19
CA GLN A 13 -9.65 5.41 5.17
C GLN A 13 -8.49 4.60 4.57
N LEU A 14 -8.69 3.98 3.41
CA LEU A 14 -7.63 3.19 2.75
C LEU A 14 -6.42 4.06 2.35
N LEU A 15 -6.64 5.32 1.95
CA LEU A 15 -5.57 6.25 1.63
C LEU A 15 -4.80 6.70 2.89
N GLU A 16 -5.50 6.93 4.01
CA GLU A 16 -4.89 7.26 5.31
C GLU A 16 -4.06 6.08 5.85
N GLU A 17 -4.63 4.87 5.84
CA GLU A 17 -3.93 3.65 6.25
C GLU A 17 -2.73 3.33 5.33
N GLY A 18 -2.83 3.63 4.03
CA GLY A 18 -1.72 3.50 3.10
C GLY A 18 -0.54 4.40 3.44
N ALA A 19 -0.80 5.61 3.91
CA ALA A 19 0.21 6.59 4.28
C ALA A 19 0.83 6.34 5.67
N GLU A 20 0.00 6.04 6.67
CA GLU A 20 0.41 6.00 8.07
C GLU A 20 0.48 4.58 8.66
N GLY A 21 -0.15 3.61 8.01
CA GLY A 21 -0.30 2.24 8.49
C GLY A 21 0.90 1.36 8.20
N TRP A 22 0.63 0.10 7.86
CA TRP A 22 1.65 -0.94 7.79
C TRP A 22 2.46 -0.92 6.47
N TRP A 23 1.93 -0.32 5.40
CA TRP A 23 2.61 -0.23 4.09
C TRP A 23 3.44 1.05 3.92
N ARG A 24 2.96 2.18 4.47
CA ARG A 24 3.62 3.51 4.53
C ARG A 24 4.10 4.04 3.18
N ASP A 25 3.24 3.94 2.16
CA ASP A 25 3.51 4.45 0.81
C ASP A 25 2.30 5.23 0.30
N ALA A 26 2.25 6.51 0.67
CA ALA A 26 1.17 7.41 0.30
C ALA A 26 1.08 7.63 -1.22
N GLU A 27 2.23 7.62 -1.91
CA GLU A 27 2.29 7.86 -3.35
C GLU A 27 1.71 6.67 -4.12
N MET A 28 2.12 5.45 -3.79
CA MET A 28 1.57 4.24 -4.42
C MET A 28 0.06 4.13 -4.20
N PHE A 29 -0.39 4.29 -2.96
CA PHE A 29 -1.83 4.27 -2.63
C PHE A 29 -2.58 5.41 -3.32
N GLY A 30 -1.98 6.59 -3.43
CA GLY A 30 -2.55 7.73 -4.13
C GLY A 30 -2.64 7.54 -5.65
N VAL A 31 -1.75 6.76 -6.27
CA VAL A 31 -1.85 6.38 -7.69
C VAL A 31 -2.96 5.35 -7.89
N ILE A 32 -2.98 4.28 -7.09
CA ILE A 32 -4.00 3.21 -7.19
C ILE A 32 -5.39 3.77 -6.84
N GLY A 33 -5.48 4.69 -5.88
CA GLY A 33 -6.72 5.33 -5.45
C GLY A 33 -7.47 6.08 -6.54
N ARG A 34 -6.80 6.47 -7.63
CA ARG A 34 -7.48 7.00 -8.85
C ARG A 34 -8.41 5.98 -9.50
N VAL A 35 -8.28 4.69 -9.16
CA VAL A 35 -9.18 3.60 -9.53
C VAL A 35 -9.71 2.96 -8.23
N PRO A 36 -10.75 3.52 -7.59
CA PRO A 36 -11.14 3.11 -6.24
C PRO A 36 -11.45 1.62 -6.09
N ALA A 37 -12.12 1.02 -7.09
CA ALA A 37 -12.43 -0.42 -7.08
C ALA A 37 -11.15 -1.28 -7.06
N LEU A 38 -10.08 -0.84 -7.71
CA LEU A 38 -8.78 -1.53 -7.68
C LEU A 38 -8.15 -1.41 -6.28
N LEU A 39 -8.13 -0.22 -5.68
CA LEU A 39 -7.58 -0.06 -4.33
C LEU A 39 -8.32 -0.94 -3.30
N LYS A 40 -9.66 -0.92 -3.33
CA LYS A 40 -10.51 -1.70 -2.42
C LYS A 40 -10.29 -3.22 -2.56
N SER A 41 -9.95 -3.69 -3.76
CA SER A 41 -9.70 -5.12 -4.01
C SER A 41 -8.27 -5.56 -3.68
N ILE A 42 -7.27 -4.69 -3.85
CA ILE A 42 -5.86 -5.07 -3.66
C ILE A 42 -5.41 -5.00 -2.19
N VAL A 43 -5.94 -4.06 -1.40
CA VAL A 43 -5.53 -3.89 0.01
C VAL A 43 -5.76 -5.14 0.86
N PRO A 44 -6.90 -5.87 0.77
CA PRO A 44 -7.10 -7.10 1.53
C PRO A 44 -6.05 -8.18 1.23
N VAL A 45 -5.60 -8.28 -0.03
CA VAL A 45 -4.54 -9.21 -0.42
C VAL A 45 -3.23 -8.82 0.27
N PHE A 46 -2.89 -7.54 0.17
CA PHE A 46 -1.70 -6.94 0.73
C PHE A 46 -1.64 -7.12 2.27
N ALA A 47 -2.74 -6.85 2.96
CA ALA A 47 -2.86 -7.05 4.40
C ALA A 47 -2.73 -8.54 4.81
N SER A 48 -3.31 -9.46 4.02
CA SER A 48 -3.23 -10.90 4.29
C SER A 48 -1.80 -11.43 4.21
N PHE A 49 -0.99 -10.93 3.27
CA PHE A 49 0.40 -11.35 3.12
C PHE A 49 1.33 -10.68 4.14
N PHE A 50 1.20 -9.36 4.30
CA PHE A 50 2.23 -8.54 4.92
C PHE A 50 1.79 -7.87 6.22
N GLY A 51 0.50 -7.54 6.37
CA GLY A 51 -0.04 -6.88 7.57
C GLY A 51 -0.19 -7.80 8.79
N GLY A 52 -0.17 -9.12 8.60
CA GLY A 52 -0.39 -10.10 9.68
C GLY A 52 0.78 -10.37 10.61
N GLY A 53 1.90 -9.64 10.50
CA GLY A 53 3.08 -9.82 11.37
C GLY A 53 3.81 -11.17 11.23
N ARG A 54 3.54 -11.91 10.14
CA ARG A 54 4.16 -13.22 9.87
C ARG A 54 5.62 -13.12 9.43
N ILE A 55 6.03 -11.93 9.00
CA ILE A 55 7.37 -11.61 8.50
C ILE A 55 7.91 -10.50 9.40
N GLU A 56 9.12 -10.67 9.92
CA GLU A 56 9.77 -9.65 10.72
C GLU A 56 9.97 -8.37 9.88
N PRO A 57 9.79 -7.16 10.45
CA PRO A 57 9.82 -5.92 9.65
C PRO A 57 11.09 -5.74 8.82
N HIS A 58 12.24 -6.12 9.36
CA HIS A 58 13.52 -6.02 8.65
C HIS A 58 13.63 -7.01 7.47
N VAL A 59 13.01 -8.19 7.58
CA VAL A 59 12.95 -9.18 6.49
C VAL A 59 12.01 -8.69 5.39
N PHE A 60 10.86 -8.13 5.76
CA PHE A 60 9.91 -7.56 4.81
C PHE A 60 10.55 -6.44 3.97
N GLU A 61 11.32 -5.56 4.61
CA GLU A 61 12.05 -4.50 3.90
C GLU A 61 13.08 -5.07 2.91
N LEU A 62 13.84 -6.10 3.30
CA LEU A 62 14.77 -6.77 2.40
C LEU A 62 14.06 -7.42 1.20
N MET A 63 12.86 -7.98 1.39
CA MET A 63 12.04 -8.52 0.30
C MET A 63 11.64 -7.41 -0.69
N ARG A 64 11.27 -6.22 -0.21
CA ARG A 64 10.94 -5.06 -1.06
C ARG A 64 12.14 -4.64 -1.91
N ILE A 65 13.29 -4.41 -1.26
CA ILE A 65 14.53 -4.00 -1.94
C ILE A 65 14.93 -5.04 -2.99
N LYS A 66 14.89 -6.34 -2.63
CA LYS A 66 15.29 -7.39 -3.56
C LYS A 66 14.33 -7.50 -4.75
N THR A 67 13.03 -7.35 -4.51
CA THR A 67 12.01 -7.34 -5.58
C THR A 67 12.22 -6.14 -6.51
N GLY A 68 12.47 -4.95 -5.97
CA GLY A 68 12.79 -3.76 -6.76
C GLY A 68 14.03 -3.98 -7.63
N GLN A 69 15.13 -4.45 -7.03
CA GLN A 69 16.37 -4.77 -7.74
C GLN A 69 16.15 -5.79 -8.88
N MET A 70 15.37 -6.86 -8.63
CA MET A 70 15.13 -7.91 -9.63
C MET A 70 14.28 -7.43 -10.81
N ASN A 71 13.44 -6.41 -10.61
CA ASN A 71 12.55 -5.85 -11.63
C ASN A 71 13.06 -4.54 -12.22
N ASP A 72 14.29 -4.12 -11.91
CA ASP A 72 14.86 -2.82 -12.27
C ASP A 72 13.92 -1.65 -11.91
N CYS A 73 13.20 -1.80 -10.80
CA CYS A 73 12.26 -0.82 -10.28
C CYS A 73 12.97 0.05 -9.23
N ALA A 74 13.09 1.34 -9.53
CA ALA A 74 13.77 2.33 -8.69
C ALA A 74 12.80 3.23 -7.89
N TYR A 75 11.50 2.93 -7.95
CA TYR A 75 10.45 3.63 -7.20
C TYR A 75 10.51 3.28 -5.71
#